data_AF-A0A2V7NAL5-F1
#
_entry.id   AF-A0A2V7NAL5-F1
#
_cell.length_a   1.000
_cell.length_b   1.000
_cell.length_c   1.000
_cell.angle_alpha   90.00
_cell.angle_beta   90.00
_cell.angle_gamma   90.00
#
_symmetry.space_group_name_H-M   'P 1'
#
loop_
_entity.id
_entity.type
_entity.pdbx_description
1 polymer ?
#
loop_
_entity_poly.entity_id
_entity_poly.type
_entity_poly.pdbx_seq_one_letter_code
_entity_poly.pdbx_strand_id
1 'polypeptide(L)'
;MHNRLLRNALIAFTVADLIPAAVLALTFYPPFVQRLTWHGTGRSVPEVRVACVVSLAALALLFVFRKRLEALLDRLDADVRAAAATEPLDAPAATPRGPYVVLVALAIVIAMVAVALAFASPPQFRAFIAEDGLVEYASALAWLAAAACALTALSLDSHQFGRKLAFYLPLIALFVFCGGEEISWGQRLLHYQTPAWLASNKQHEINLHDIGSISVNENAFFVFTTLCCLVGPWLLARAPAWRVYLRRLNAPIMDPVVAQVYGIGLAAWVVVGVRFGTLGFSPLSLWGYYTQMDDEIWEFYAALGFCALTALDLAHRLAESRRMRVPPSYAQRTAPTLRGASNSSEARNSGRPVHPTPIAAAAPRRRFSEIREQ
;
A
#
# COMPACT_ATOMS: atom_id res chain seq x y z
N MET A 1 -12.86 -6.44 21.13
CA MET A 1 -12.28 -7.64 20.49
C MET A 1 -10.77 -7.50 20.21
N HIS A 2 -10.29 -6.38 19.69
CA HIS A 2 -8.86 -6.14 19.36
C HIS A 2 -7.88 -6.43 20.53
N ASN A 3 -8.23 -6.02 21.75
CA ASN A 3 -7.38 -6.21 22.93
C ASN A 3 -7.23 -7.69 23.36
N ARG A 4 -8.19 -8.57 23.00
CA ARG A 4 -8.05 -10.02 23.24
C ARG A 4 -7.13 -10.69 22.22
N LEU A 5 -7.13 -10.22 20.96
CA LEU A 5 -6.26 -10.74 19.90
C LEU A 5 -4.80 -10.39 20.17
N LEU A 6 -4.50 -9.14 20.54
CA LEU A 6 -3.16 -8.72 20.92
C LEU A 6 -2.68 -9.47 22.17
N ARG A 7 -3.54 -9.61 23.19
CA ARG A 7 -3.23 -10.38 24.40
C ARG A 7 -3.00 -11.87 24.09
N ASN A 8 -3.82 -12.48 23.25
CA ASN A 8 -3.64 -13.87 22.82
C ASN A 8 -2.40 -14.04 21.94
N ALA A 9 -2.04 -13.03 21.13
CA ALA A 9 -0.80 -13.01 20.36
C ALA A 9 0.41 -12.87 21.28
N LEU A 10 0.36 -12.01 22.31
CA LEU A 10 1.40 -11.91 23.34
C LEU A 10 1.54 -13.22 24.12
N ILE A 11 0.43 -13.91 24.43
CA ILE A 11 0.44 -15.23 25.05
C ILE A 11 1.02 -16.29 24.10
N ALA A 12 0.65 -16.27 22.82
CA ALA A 12 1.21 -17.17 21.80
C ALA A 12 2.71 -16.90 21.60
N PHE A 13 3.14 -15.64 21.64
CA PHE A 13 4.55 -15.24 21.69
C PHE A 13 5.24 -15.82 22.92
N THR A 14 4.64 -15.76 24.12
CA THR A 14 5.22 -16.40 25.30
C THR A 14 5.33 -17.94 25.22
N VAL A 15 4.55 -18.60 24.36
CA VAL A 15 4.69 -20.04 24.06
C VAL A 15 5.75 -20.27 22.97
N ALA A 16 5.83 -19.38 21.97
CA ALA A 16 6.88 -19.38 20.95
C ALA A 16 8.27 -18.97 21.49
N ASP A 17 8.34 -18.29 22.64
CA ASP A 17 9.55 -17.87 23.36
C ASP A 17 10.49 -19.05 23.67
N LEU A 18 9.95 -20.27 23.74
CA LEU A 18 10.75 -21.46 24.02
C LEU A 18 11.45 -22.03 22.79
N ILE A 19 11.09 -21.64 21.56
CA ILE A 19 11.70 -22.20 20.35
C ILE A 19 13.17 -21.78 20.25
N PRO A 20 13.56 -20.49 20.33
CA PRO A 20 14.96 -20.10 20.31
C PRO A 20 15.75 -20.68 21.49
N ALA A 21 15.14 -20.80 22.67
CA ALA A 21 15.76 -21.43 23.84
C ALA A 21 15.99 -22.94 23.65
N ALA A 22 15.00 -23.65 23.10
CA ALA A 22 15.08 -25.07 22.80
C ALA A 22 16.10 -25.34 21.69
N VAL A 23 16.10 -24.55 20.62
CA VAL A 23 17.10 -24.65 19.54
C VAL A 23 18.50 -24.35 20.09
N LEU A 24 18.66 -23.31 20.92
CA LEU A 24 19.92 -23.01 21.59
C LEU A 24 20.40 -24.19 22.43
N ALA A 25 19.54 -24.78 23.25
CA ALA A 25 19.87 -25.96 24.05
C ALA A 25 20.27 -27.17 23.17
N LEU A 26 19.53 -27.40 22.08
CA LEU A 26 19.83 -28.45 21.11
C LEU A 26 21.19 -28.25 20.43
N THR A 27 21.67 -27.00 20.25
CA THR A 27 23.03 -26.76 19.71
C THR A 27 24.16 -27.26 20.61
N PHE A 28 23.88 -27.64 21.87
CA PHE A 28 24.84 -28.28 22.77
C PHE A 28 24.71 -29.81 22.78
N TYR A 29 23.74 -30.38 22.07
CA TYR A 29 23.52 -31.82 21.96
C TYR A 29 24.22 -32.38 20.70
N PRO A 30 25.27 -33.23 20.84
CA PRO A 30 26.09 -33.65 19.71
C PRO A 30 25.31 -34.31 18.54
N PRO A 31 24.30 -35.18 18.77
CA PRO A 31 23.51 -35.76 17.68
C PRO A 31 22.62 -34.77 16.93
N PHE A 32 22.29 -33.62 17.54
CA PHE A 32 21.60 -32.53 16.83
C PHE A 32 22.59 -31.75 15.98
N VAL A 33 23.77 -31.43 16.54
CA VAL A 33 24.85 -30.74 15.81
C VAL A 33 25.29 -31.54 14.58
N GLN A 34 25.48 -32.86 14.71
CA GLN A 34 25.83 -33.73 13.59
C GLN A 34 24.78 -33.69 12.47
N ARG A 35 23.48 -33.67 12.80
CA ARG A 35 22.40 -33.52 11.82
C ARG A 35 22.37 -32.14 11.16
N LEU A 36 22.65 -31.10 11.94
CA LEU A 36 22.73 -29.72 11.46
C LEU A 36 23.86 -29.56 10.42
N THR A 37 25.00 -30.20 10.67
CA THR A 37 26.16 -30.22 9.75
C THR A 37 25.98 -31.18 8.58
N TRP A 38 25.22 -32.28 8.76
CA TRP A 38 24.98 -33.30 7.73
C TRP A 38 24.18 -32.77 6.53
N HIS A 39 23.24 -31.86 6.76
CA HIS A 39 22.40 -31.29 5.69
C HIS A 39 23.07 -30.18 4.87
N GLY A 40 24.37 -29.92 5.06
CA GLY A 40 25.11 -28.98 4.22
C GLY A 40 24.55 -27.54 4.23
N THR A 41 23.79 -27.16 5.26
CA THR A 41 23.07 -25.87 5.34
C THR A 41 23.98 -24.63 5.41
N GLY A 42 25.31 -24.81 5.36
CA GLY A 42 26.29 -23.73 5.32
C GLY A 42 26.42 -22.91 6.60
N ARG A 43 25.46 -22.98 7.52
CA ARG A 43 25.47 -22.18 8.76
C ARG A 43 26.28 -22.84 9.84
N SER A 44 27.27 -22.11 10.37
CA SER A 44 28.08 -22.60 11.47
C SER A 44 27.25 -22.67 12.76
N VAL A 45 27.50 -23.68 13.61
CA VAL A 45 26.83 -23.79 14.93
C VAL A 45 26.93 -22.48 15.75
N PRO A 46 28.05 -21.73 15.73
CA PRO A 46 28.12 -20.40 16.34
C PRO A 46 27.09 -19.41 15.81
N GLU A 47 26.84 -19.33 14.50
CA GLU A 47 25.82 -18.43 13.92
C GLU A 47 24.43 -18.73 14.44
N VAL A 48 24.06 -20.02 14.52
CA VAL A 48 22.76 -20.44 15.05
C VAL A 48 22.61 -20.05 16.51
N ARG A 49 23.68 -20.21 17.32
CA ARG A 49 23.70 -19.79 18.72
C ARG A 49 23.52 -18.28 18.86
N VAL A 50 24.28 -17.50 18.08
CA VAL A 50 24.16 -16.03 18.07
C VAL A 50 22.74 -15.61 17.70
N ALA A 51 22.17 -16.18 16.64
CA ALA A 51 20.79 -15.88 16.22
C ALA A 51 19.77 -16.20 17.32
N CYS A 52 19.93 -17.32 18.04
CA CYS A 52 19.06 -17.66 19.17
C CYS A 52 19.21 -16.67 20.33
N VAL A 53 20.44 -16.29 20.68
CA VAL A 53 20.70 -15.31 21.76
C VAL A 53 20.13 -13.94 21.40
N VAL A 54 20.34 -13.46 20.18
CA VAL A 54 19.75 -12.21 19.68
C VAL A 54 18.24 -12.26 19.74
N SER A 55 17.63 -13.38 19.32
CA SER A 55 16.17 -13.57 19.38
C SER A 55 15.66 -13.53 20.82
N LEU A 56 16.32 -14.23 21.76
CA LEU A 56 15.96 -14.21 23.18
C LEU A 56 16.14 -12.82 23.81
N ALA A 57 17.19 -12.09 23.43
CA ALA A 57 17.40 -10.72 23.88
C ALA A 57 16.30 -9.77 23.36
N ALA A 58 15.90 -9.91 22.08
CA ALA A 58 14.80 -9.15 21.51
C ALA A 58 13.46 -9.45 22.22
N LEU A 59 13.19 -10.72 22.53
CA LEU A 59 12.01 -11.13 23.29
C LEU A 59 12.03 -10.57 24.73
N ALA A 60 13.18 -10.63 25.41
CA ALA A 60 13.35 -10.03 26.73
C ALA A 60 13.10 -8.52 26.70
N LEU A 61 13.61 -7.81 25.69
CA LEU A 61 13.35 -6.39 25.48
C LEU A 61 11.86 -6.13 25.26
N LEU A 62 11.19 -6.88 24.38
CA LEU A 62 9.75 -6.78 24.17
C LEU A 62 8.97 -7.01 25.47
N PHE A 63 9.36 -8.00 26.27
CA PHE A 63 8.75 -8.27 27.57
C PHE A 63 8.96 -7.12 28.56
N VAL A 64 10.18 -6.57 28.65
CA VAL A 64 10.49 -5.41 29.52
C VAL A 64 9.68 -4.19 29.11
N PHE A 65 9.54 -3.94 27.81
CA PHE A 65 8.82 -2.79 27.27
C PHE A 65 7.32 -3.03 27.06
N ARG A 66 6.79 -4.24 27.34
CA ARG A 66 5.41 -4.62 27.02
C ARG A 66 4.36 -3.64 27.53
N LYS A 67 4.50 -3.16 28.77
CA LYS A 67 3.54 -2.20 29.36
C LYS A 67 3.59 -0.84 28.65
N ARG A 68 4.78 -0.42 28.22
CA ARG A 68 4.93 0.82 27.43
C ARG A 68 4.35 0.64 26.04
N LEU A 69 4.54 -0.53 25.43
CA LEU A 69 3.96 -0.89 24.14
C LEU A 69 2.42 -0.93 24.21
N GLU A 70 1.86 -1.59 25.23
CA GLU A 70 0.41 -1.61 25.50
C GLU A 70 -0.13 -0.18 25.65
N ALA A 71 0.51 0.65 26.48
CA ALA A 71 0.09 2.04 26.66
C ALA A 71 0.19 2.87 25.37
N LEU A 72 1.18 2.62 24.50
CA LEU A 72 1.28 3.26 23.19
C LEU A 72 0.16 2.83 22.26
N LEU A 73 -0.15 1.53 22.22
CA LEU A 73 -1.22 0.98 21.39
C LEU A 73 -2.60 1.47 21.85
N ASP A 74 -2.83 1.58 23.17
CA ASP A 74 -4.07 2.14 23.71
C ASP A 74 -4.23 3.63 23.35
N ARG A 75 -3.14 4.41 23.41
CA ARG A 75 -3.15 5.81 22.95
C ARG A 75 -3.45 5.92 21.46
N LEU A 76 -2.83 5.07 20.65
CA LEU A 76 -3.05 5.03 19.21
C LEU A 76 -4.50 4.65 18.87
N ASP A 77 -5.09 3.66 19.55
CA ASP A 77 -6.50 3.29 19.38
C ASP A 77 -7.42 4.46 19.77
N ALA A 78 -7.10 5.17 20.85
CA ALA A 78 -7.85 6.37 21.26
C ALA A 78 -7.79 7.48 20.19
N ASP A 79 -6.60 7.76 19.65
CA ASP A 79 -6.40 8.77 18.61
C ASP A 79 -7.13 8.42 17.30
N VAL A 80 -7.07 7.14 16.88
CA VAL A 80 -7.77 6.63 15.70
C VAL A 80 -9.29 6.76 15.86
N ARG A 81 -9.83 6.44 17.04
CA ARG A 81 -11.26 6.61 17.35
C ARG A 81 -11.67 8.07 17.39
N ALA A 82 -10.87 8.92 18.02
CA ALA A 82 -11.11 10.36 18.08
C ALA A 82 -11.12 10.97 16.66
N ALA A 83 -10.24 10.49 15.79
CA ALA A 83 -10.22 10.88 14.39
C ALA A 83 -11.51 10.49 13.65
N ALA A 84 -11.93 9.24 13.79
CA ALA A 84 -13.16 8.71 13.21
C ALA A 84 -14.44 9.39 13.73
N ALA A 85 -14.42 10.00 14.92
CA ALA A 85 -15.58 10.65 15.51
C ALA A 85 -15.80 12.09 15.00
N THR A 86 -14.76 12.73 14.45
CA THR A 86 -14.76 14.16 14.11
C THR A 86 -14.86 14.44 12.61
N GLU A 87 -14.48 13.48 11.77
CA GLU A 87 -14.81 13.48 10.33
C GLU A 87 -15.88 12.42 10.09
N PRO A 88 -16.89 12.70 9.25
CA PRO A 88 -17.74 11.62 8.77
C PRO A 88 -16.84 10.52 8.20
N LEU A 89 -17.17 9.25 8.49
CA LEU A 89 -16.54 8.09 7.88
C LEU A 89 -16.94 8.08 6.39
N ASP A 90 -16.44 9.04 5.64
CA ASP A 90 -16.81 9.26 4.26
C ASP A 90 -16.36 8.04 3.47
N ALA A 91 -17.15 7.78 2.42
CA ALA A 91 -16.84 6.80 1.41
C ALA A 91 -15.35 6.91 1.00
N PRO A 92 -14.71 5.79 0.60
CA PRO A 92 -13.38 5.84 0.03
C PRO A 92 -13.25 7.04 -0.91
N ALA A 93 -12.14 7.79 -0.79
CA ALA A 93 -11.88 8.89 -1.73
C ALA A 93 -12.08 8.28 -3.11
N ALA A 94 -13.03 8.81 -3.87
CA ALA A 94 -13.48 8.15 -5.08
C ALA A 94 -12.27 8.07 -6.01
N THR A 95 -11.76 6.85 -6.21
CA THR A 95 -10.54 6.61 -6.97
C THR A 95 -10.70 7.26 -8.35
N PRO A 96 -9.75 8.10 -8.80
CA PRO A 96 -9.90 8.77 -10.08
C PRO A 96 -9.97 7.71 -11.19
N ARG A 97 -11.09 7.67 -11.92
CA ARG A 97 -11.38 6.61 -12.89
C ARG A 97 -10.30 6.45 -13.97
N GLY A 98 -9.74 7.56 -14.43
CA GLY A 98 -8.70 7.58 -15.47
C GLY A 98 -7.45 6.78 -15.11
N PRO A 99 -6.64 7.22 -14.13
CA PRO A 99 -5.42 6.51 -13.74
C PRO A 99 -5.70 5.08 -13.25
N TYR A 100 -6.85 4.85 -12.61
CA TYR A 100 -7.30 3.49 -12.25
C TYR A 100 -7.34 2.55 -13.47
N VAL A 101 -8.09 2.90 -14.51
CA VAL A 101 -8.27 2.04 -15.69
C VAL A 101 -6.93 1.79 -16.37
N VAL A 102 -6.09 2.83 -16.49
CA VAL A 102 -4.77 2.71 -17.13
C VAL A 102 -3.86 1.76 -16.36
N LEU A 103 -3.75 1.92 -15.04
CA LEU A 103 -2.86 1.09 -14.21
C LEU A 103 -3.28 -0.39 -14.23
N VAL A 104 -4.58 -0.66 -14.10
CA VAL A 104 -5.08 -2.05 -14.11
C VAL A 104 -4.97 -2.66 -15.50
N ALA A 105 -5.30 -1.91 -16.57
CA ALA A 105 -5.15 -2.41 -17.94
C ALA A 105 -3.68 -2.72 -18.27
N LEU A 106 -2.76 -1.82 -17.88
CA LEU A 106 -1.32 -2.04 -18.07
C LEU A 106 -0.84 -3.29 -17.33
N ALA A 107 -1.23 -3.46 -16.06
CA ALA A 107 -0.93 -4.65 -15.28
C ALA A 107 -1.46 -5.93 -15.94
N ILE A 108 -2.71 -5.94 -16.41
CA ILE A 108 -3.28 -7.10 -17.10
C ILE A 108 -2.52 -7.42 -18.39
N VAL A 109 -2.25 -6.42 -19.21
CA VAL A 109 -1.55 -6.61 -20.50
C VAL A 109 -0.16 -7.19 -20.29
N ILE A 110 0.61 -6.65 -19.35
CA ILE A 110 1.96 -7.15 -19.07
C ILE A 110 1.91 -8.57 -18.51
N ALA A 111 0.97 -8.87 -17.61
CA ALA A 111 0.78 -10.22 -17.08
C ALA A 111 0.45 -11.22 -18.18
N MET A 112 -0.46 -10.85 -19.09
CA MET A 112 -0.82 -11.67 -20.24
C MET A 112 0.37 -11.90 -21.17
N VAL A 113 1.17 -10.88 -21.47
CA VAL A 113 2.38 -11.00 -22.30
C VAL A 113 3.39 -11.93 -21.64
N ALA A 114 3.69 -11.73 -20.35
CA ALA A 114 4.64 -12.56 -19.61
C ALA A 114 4.21 -14.04 -19.61
N VAL A 115 2.94 -14.32 -19.28
CA VAL A 115 2.39 -15.67 -19.29
C VAL A 115 2.38 -16.26 -20.72
N ALA A 116 2.00 -15.48 -21.72
CA ALA A 116 2.00 -15.95 -23.11
C ALA A 116 3.41 -16.33 -23.58
N LEU A 117 4.41 -15.49 -23.31
CA LEU A 117 5.81 -15.78 -23.64
C LEU A 117 6.32 -17.02 -22.88
N ALA A 118 6.00 -17.15 -21.59
CA ALA A 118 6.42 -18.30 -20.78
C ALA A 118 5.93 -19.64 -21.36
N PHE A 119 4.71 -19.69 -21.90
CA PHE A 119 4.13 -20.92 -22.44
C PHE A 119 4.45 -21.13 -23.93
N ALA A 120 4.49 -20.05 -24.73
CA ALA A 120 4.68 -20.15 -26.18
C ALA A 120 6.16 -20.20 -26.60
N SER A 121 7.05 -19.48 -25.90
CA SER A 121 8.46 -19.36 -26.27
C SER A 121 9.37 -19.09 -25.06
N PRO A 122 9.82 -20.13 -24.35
CA PRO A 122 10.76 -19.98 -23.23
C PRO A 122 12.05 -19.20 -23.54
N PRO A 123 12.64 -19.26 -24.75
CA PRO A 123 13.77 -18.40 -25.09
C PRO A 123 13.42 -16.90 -25.10
N GLN A 124 12.27 -16.53 -25.67
CA GLN A 124 11.82 -15.13 -25.69
C GLN A 124 11.41 -14.65 -24.30
N PHE A 125 10.81 -15.53 -23.50
CA PHE A 125 10.52 -15.26 -22.09
C PHE A 125 11.80 -14.95 -21.30
N ARG A 126 12.86 -15.77 -21.47
CA ARG A 126 14.15 -15.51 -20.83
C ARG A 126 14.79 -14.21 -21.29
N ALA A 127 14.65 -13.82 -22.57
CA ALA A 127 15.13 -12.53 -23.06
C ALA A 127 14.29 -11.35 -22.53
N PHE A 128 13.00 -11.56 -22.29
CA PHE A 128 12.09 -10.55 -21.75
C PHE A 128 12.45 -10.16 -20.30
N ILE A 129 12.84 -11.16 -19.49
CA ILE A 129 13.24 -11.02 -18.08
C ILE A 129 14.76 -11.06 -17.87
N ALA A 130 15.55 -11.00 -18.93
CA ALA A 130 17.01 -11.02 -18.80
C ALA A 130 17.50 -9.75 -18.08
N GLU A 131 18.70 -9.83 -17.51
CA GLU A 131 19.49 -8.64 -17.18
C GLU A 131 19.64 -7.76 -18.44
N ASP A 132 19.50 -6.45 -18.25
CA ASP A 132 19.28 -5.42 -19.27
C ASP A 132 18.06 -5.68 -20.19
N GLY A 133 17.11 -6.46 -19.71
CA GLY A 133 15.88 -6.80 -20.40
C GLY A 133 14.84 -5.68 -20.32
N LEU A 134 13.75 -5.86 -21.06
CA LEU A 134 12.64 -4.90 -21.07
C LEU A 134 12.00 -4.75 -19.69
N VAL A 135 11.96 -5.83 -18.90
CA VAL A 135 11.34 -5.84 -17.57
C VAL A 135 12.17 -5.01 -16.58
N GLU A 136 13.49 -5.20 -16.49
CA GLU A 136 14.37 -4.44 -15.58
C GLU A 136 14.31 -2.93 -15.86
N TYR A 137 14.41 -2.51 -17.12
CA TYR A 137 14.26 -1.09 -17.48
C TYR A 137 12.86 -0.55 -17.15
N ALA A 138 11.81 -1.38 -17.29
CA ALA A 138 10.46 -0.99 -16.91
C ALA A 138 10.28 -0.90 -15.38
N SER A 139 10.94 -1.78 -14.61
CA SER A 139 10.99 -1.75 -13.14
C SER A 139 11.67 -0.46 -12.66
N ALA A 140 12.86 -0.16 -13.19
CA ALA A 140 13.57 1.08 -12.90
C ALA A 140 12.71 2.31 -13.20
N LEU A 141 12.06 2.35 -14.37
CA LEU A 141 11.16 3.44 -14.73
C LEU A 141 9.98 3.54 -13.76
N ALA A 142 9.38 2.43 -13.35
CA ALA A 142 8.27 2.42 -12.40
C ALA A 142 8.69 2.93 -11.01
N TRP A 143 9.86 2.53 -10.52
CA TRP A 143 10.44 3.03 -9.27
C TRP A 143 10.71 4.54 -9.33
N LEU A 144 11.37 5.01 -10.38
CA LEU A 144 11.68 6.44 -10.55
C LEU A 144 10.41 7.27 -10.76
N ALA A 145 9.41 6.75 -11.47
CA ALA A 145 8.10 7.37 -11.60
C ALA A 145 7.38 7.44 -10.24
N ALA A 146 7.49 6.41 -9.41
CA ALA A 146 6.96 6.43 -8.04
C ALA A 146 7.62 7.52 -7.19
N ALA A 147 8.96 7.64 -7.26
CA ALA A 147 9.72 8.70 -6.60
C ALA A 147 9.27 10.10 -7.06
N ALA A 148 9.12 10.30 -8.37
CA ALA A 148 8.66 11.57 -8.94
C ALA A 148 7.24 11.93 -8.50
N CYS A 149 6.32 10.95 -8.49
CA CYS A 149 4.95 11.16 -8.01
C CYS A 149 4.92 11.51 -6.53
N ALA A 150 5.69 10.79 -5.70
CA ALA A 150 5.81 11.05 -4.26
C ALA A 150 6.42 12.43 -3.98
N LEU A 151 7.48 12.82 -4.68
CA LEU A 151 8.10 14.14 -4.53
C LEU A 151 7.12 15.25 -4.92
N THR A 152 6.39 15.07 -6.03
CA THR A 152 5.36 16.02 -6.45
C THR A 152 4.26 16.12 -5.39
N ALA A 153 3.74 15.00 -4.89
CA ALA A 153 2.72 14.97 -3.84
C ALA A 153 3.20 15.62 -2.53
N LEU A 154 4.47 15.44 -2.15
CA LEU A 154 5.09 16.08 -0.99
C LEU A 154 5.16 17.61 -1.15
N SER A 155 5.44 18.09 -2.36
CA SER A 155 5.47 19.54 -2.66
C SER A 155 4.08 20.19 -2.72
N LEU A 156 3.02 19.39 -2.82
CA LEU A 156 1.65 19.89 -2.76
C LEU A 156 1.24 20.13 -1.30
N ASP A 157 0.94 21.40 -0.99
CA ASP A 157 0.47 21.90 0.31
C ASP A 157 1.54 21.92 1.43
N SER A 158 2.06 23.14 1.65
CA SER A 158 3.15 23.48 2.57
C SER A 158 2.72 23.58 4.04
N HIS A 159 1.43 23.66 4.34
CA HIS A 159 0.95 23.88 5.71
C HIS A 159 1.22 22.69 6.65
N GLN A 160 1.38 21.49 6.11
CA GLN A 160 1.67 20.26 6.87
C GLN A 160 2.93 19.53 6.39
N PHE A 161 3.87 20.27 5.81
CA PHE A 161 5.08 19.72 5.20
C PHE A 161 5.87 18.82 6.15
N GLY A 162 6.06 19.21 7.41
CA GLY A 162 6.83 18.42 8.37
C GLY A 162 6.25 17.02 8.64
N ARG A 163 4.92 16.89 8.71
CA ARG A 163 4.25 15.59 8.89
C ARG A 163 4.32 14.75 7.62
N LYS A 164 4.10 15.36 6.46
CA LYS A 164 4.26 14.70 5.16
C LYS A 164 5.68 14.18 4.98
N LEU A 165 6.69 15.00 5.27
CA LEU A 165 8.10 14.65 5.08
C LEU A 165 8.47 13.33 5.78
N ALA A 166 7.94 13.09 6.98
CA ALA A 166 8.20 11.86 7.73
C ALA A 166 7.72 10.58 7.01
N PHE A 167 6.66 10.66 6.20
CA PHE A 167 6.16 9.52 5.41
C PHE A 167 6.79 9.45 4.02
N TYR A 168 7.01 10.59 3.37
CA TYR A 168 7.41 10.65 1.96
C TYR A 168 8.91 10.49 1.77
N LEU A 169 9.74 11.08 2.65
CA LEU A 169 11.19 10.99 2.53
C LEU A 169 11.72 9.55 2.51
N PRO A 170 11.32 8.65 3.45
CA PRO A 170 11.78 7.26 3.40
C PRO A 170 11.29 6.52 2.16
N LEU A 171 10.07 6.80 1.69
CA LEU A 171 9.55 6.20 0.45
C LEU A 171 10.31 6.68 -0.78
N ILE A 172 10.55 7.98 -0.92
CA ILE A 172 11.31 8.55 -2.04
C ILE A 172 12.74 7.99 -2.04
N ALA A 173 13.39 7.93 -0.87
CA ALA A 173 14.73 7.35 -0.75
C ALA A 173 14.75 5.88 -1.18
N LEU A 174 13.76 5.09 -0.73
CA LEU A 174 13.60 3.70 -1.15
C LEU A 174 13.40 3.58 -2.66
N PHE A 175 12.52 4.38 -3.26
CA PHE A 175 12.22 4.30 -4.69
C PHE A 175 13.39 4.72 -5.57
N VAL A 176 14.13 5.77 -5.19
CA VAL A 176 15.36 6.17 -5.89
C VAL A 176 16.43 5.11 -5.75
N PHE A 177 16.55 4.49 -4.57
CA PHE A 177 17.47 3.40 -4.35
C PHE A 177 17.13 2.19 -5.22
N CYS A 178 15.91 1.65 -5.14
CA CYS A 178 15.49 0.51 -5.97
C CYS A 178 15.60 0.82 -7.47
N GLY A 179 15.11 1.97 -7.92
CA GLY A 179 15.20 2.35 -9.33
C GLY A 179 16.62 2.62 -9.80
N GLY A 180 17.53 3.00 -8.91
CA GLY A 180 18.96 3.10 -9.18
C GLY A 180 19.60 1.72 -9.30
N GLU A 181 19.32 0.81 -8.37
CA GLU A 181 19.81 -0.57 -8.39
C GLU A 181 19.46 -1.28 -9.71
N GLU A 182 18.23 -1.13 -10.20
CA GLU A 182 17.70 -1.75 -11.43
C GLU A 182 18.30 -1.21 -12.74
N ILE A 183 19.14 -0.17 -12.70
CA ILE A 183 19.91 0.28 -13.87
C ILE A 183 21.38 0.45 -13.53
N SER A 184 21.81 -0.19 -12.44
CA SER A 184 23.16 -0.09 -11.89
C SER A 184 23.64 1.35 -11.76
N TRP A 185 22.77 2.19 -11.22
CA TRP A 185 22.95 3.63 -11.01
C TRP A 185 23.29 4.40 -12.29
N GLY A 186 22.88 3.88 -13.45
CA GLY A 186 23.20 4.44 -14.76
C GLY A 186 24.65 4.19 -15.19
N GLN A 187 25.39 3.30 -14.54
CA GLN A 187 26.77 2.94 -14.89
C GLN A 187 26.88 2.50 -16.35
N ARG A 188 25.95 1.66 -16.80
CA ARG A 188 25.90 1.17 -18.19
C ARG A 188 25.52 2.26 -19.18
N LEU A 189 24.61 3.16 -18.80
CA LEU A 189 24.13 4.26 -19.64
C LEU A 189 25.14 5.41 -19.78
N LEU A 190 25.93 5.67 -18.73
CA LEU A 190 26.89 6.78 -18.65
C LEU A 190 28.35 6.31 -18.80
N HIS A 191 28.57 5.00 -18.97
CA HIS A 191 29.86 4.35 -19.20
C HIS A 191 30.96 4.73 -18.20
N TYR A 192 30.61 4.98 -16.92
CA TYR A 192 31.61 5.24 -15.88
C TYR A 192 32.12 3.93 -15.27
N GLN A 193 33.38 3.92 -14.81
CA GLN A 193 34.05 2.71 -14.34
C GLN A 193 33.64 2.32 -12.91
N THR A 194 33.66 1.01 -12.65
CA THR A 194 33.48 0.43 -11.32
C THR A 194 34.61 0.87 -10.40
N PRO A 195 34.32 1.43 -9.22
CA PRO A 195 35.36 1.77 -8.25
C PRO A 195 36.12 0.53 -7.79
N ALA A 196 37.43 0.67 -7.55
CA ALA A 196 38.30 -0.46 -7.17
C ALA A 196 37.86 -1.20 -5.88
N TRP A 197 37.11 -0.54 -4.99
CA TRP A 197 36.56 -1.15 -3.77
C TRP A 197 35.32 -2.03 -4.02
N LEU A 198 34.71 -1.96 -5.22
CA LEU A 198 33.62 -2.81 -5.70
C LEU A 198 34.09 -3.87 -6.70
N ALA A 199 35.40 -3.97 -6.96
CA ALA A 199 35.98 -4.91 -7.94
C ALA A 199 35.75 -6.39 -7.61
N SER A 200 35.28 -6.72 -6.39
CA SER A 200 34.86 -8.07 -6.01
C SER A 200 33.42 -8.42 -6.41
N ASN A 201 32.65 -7.47 -6.94
CA ASN A 201 31.34 -7.73 -7.53
C ASN A 201 31.52 -8.55 -8.82
N LYS A 202 30.80 -9.67 -8.96
CA LYS A 202 30.98 -10.61 -10.07
C LYS A 202 30.69 -9.98 -11.44
N GLN A 203 29.77 -9.03 -11.51
CA GLN A 203 29.44 -8.26 -12.72
C GLN A 203 30.23 -6.96 -12.87
N HIS A 204 31.12 -6.63 -11.92
CA HIS A 204 31.81 -5.33 -11.90
C HIS A 204 30.84 -4.14 -11.91
N GLU A 205 29.73 -4.23 -11.18
CA GLU A 205 28.74 -3.15 -11.11
C GLU A 205 28.73 -2.46 -9.75
N ILE A 206 28.29 -1.20 -9.72
CA ILE A 206 28.07 -0.45 -8.47
C ILE A 206 26.81 -0.92 -7.74
N ASN A 207 25.92 -1.65 -8.42
CA ASN A 207 24.73 -2.20 -7.79
C ASN A 207 25.12 -3.13 -6.61
N LEU A 208 24.31 -3.06 -5.56
CA LEU A 208 24.30 -4.02 -4.47
C LEU A 208 23.47 -5.27 -4.85
N HIS A 209 22.69 -5.18 -5.93
CA HIS A 209 21.93 -6.27 -6.53
C HIS A 209 22.81 -7.49 -6.86
N ASP A 210 24.04 -7.31 -7.34
CA ASP A 210 24.89 -8.44 -7.79
C ASP A 210 25.85 -9.01 -6.72
N ILE A 211 25.93 -8.39 -5.53
CA ILE A 211 26.87 -8.81 -4.48
C ILE A 211 26.25 -9.88 -3.58
N GLY A 212 25.98 -11.05 -4.17
CA GLY A 212 25.96 -12.37 -3.53
C GLY A 212 25.50 -12.49 -2.06
N SER A 213 24.20 -12.39 -1.80
CA SER A 213 23.42 -13.15 -0.80
C SER A 213 21.94 -12.78 -0.95
N ILE A 214 21.46 -12.78 -2.19
CA ILE A 214 20.24 -12.08 -2.59
C ILE A 214 18.98 -12.77 -2.00
N SER A 215 19.02 -14.08 -1.76
CA SER A 215 17.89 -14.85 -1.20
C SER A 215 17.22 -14.30 0.07
N VAL A 216 17.97 -13.81 1.07
CA VAL A 216 17.38 -13.33 2.33
C VAL A 216 16.81 -11.93 2.17
N ASN A 217 17.47 -11.10 1.37
CA ASN A 217 17.05 -9.73 1.10
C ASN A 217 15.85 -9.71 0.13
N GLU A 218 15.84 -10.56 -0.90
CA GLU A 218 14.69 -10.83 -1.77
C GLU A 218 13.47 -11.27 -0.97
N ASN A 219 13.62 -12.25 -0.08
CA ASN A 219 12.50 -12.74 0.74
C ASN A 219 11.94 -11.62 1.64
N ALA A 220 12.83 -10.85 2.25
CA ALA A 220 12.43 -9.71 3.08
C ALA A 220 11.74 -8.63 2.23
N PHE A 221 12.24 -8.38 1.01
CA PHE A 221 11.66 -7.44 0.07
C PHE A 221 10.30 -7.91 -0.45
N PHE A 222 10.14 -9.20 -0.74
CA PHE A 222 8.87 -9.85 -1.06
C PHE A 222 7.84 -9.66 0.04
N VAL A 223 8.20 -9.99 1.28
CA VAL A 223 7.31 -9.81 2.42
C VAL A 223 6.96 -8.33 2.59
N PHE A 224 7.95 -7.43 2.51
CA PHE A 224 7.74 -6.00 2.64
C PHE A 224 6.77 -5.45 1.58
N THR A 225 7.02 -5.72 0.30
CA THR A 225 6.18 -5.25 -0.81
C THR A 225 4.78 -5.85 -0.73
N THR A 226 4.64 -7.13 -0.35
CA THR A 226 3.34 -7.78 -0.13
C THR A 226 2.57 -7.10 1.00
N LEU A 227 3.24 -6.78 2.11
CA LEU A 227 2.63 -6.06 3.23
C LEU A 227 2.18 -4.67 2.80
N CYS A 228 2.99 -3.93 2.05
CA CYS A 228 2.71 -2.56 1.63
C CYS A 228 1.67 -2.46 0.50
N CYS A 229 1.74 -3.34 -0.51
CA CYS A 229 0.95 -3.22 -1.74
C CYS A 229 -0.30 -4.11 -1.73
N LEU A 230 -0.31 -5.23 -1.01
CA LEU A 230 -1.46 -6.15 -0.97
C LEU A 230 -2.19 -6.09 0.38
N VAL A 231 -1.49 -6.40 1.47
CA VAL A 231 -2.12 -6.54 2.80
C VAL A 231 -2.55 -5.19 3.36
N GLY A 232 -1.71 -4.16 3.26
CA GLY A 232 -1.98 -2.81 3.76
C GLY A 232 -3.26 -2.20 3.18
N PRO A 233 -3.39 -2.07 1.84
CA PRO A 233 -4.60 -1.55 1.21
C PRO A 233 -5.83 -2.41 1.51
N TRP A 234 -5.69 -3.74 1.57
CA TRP A 234 -6.78 -4.66 1.92
C TRP A 234 -7.28 -4.51 3.36
N LEU A 235 -6.36 -4.32 4.32
CA LEU A 235 -6.67 -4.05 5.73
C LEU A 235 -7.31 -2.68 5.88
N LEU A 236 -6.73 -1.64 5.27
CA LEU A 236 -7.24 -0.28 5.36
C LEU A 236 -8.63 -0.16 4.74
N ALA A 237 -8.93 -0.86 3.63
CA ALA A 237 -10.27 -0.93 3.06
C ALA A 237 -11.34 -1.43 4.06
N ARG A 238 -10.94 -2.24 5.05
CA ARG A 238 -11.81 -2.77 6.12
C ARG A 238 -11.74 -1.98 7.42
N ALA A 239 -10.87 -0.98 7.50
CA ALA A 239 -10.58 -0.22 8.70
C ALA A 239 -10.78 1.30 8.44
N PRO A 240 -12.02 1.77 8.26
CA PRO A 240 -12.28 3.16 7.84
C PRO A 240 -11.77 4.20 8.85
N ALA A 241 -11.79 3.90 10.15
CA ALA A 241 -11.21 4.76 11.19
C ALA A 241 -9.71 5.01 10.98
N TRP A 242 -8.96 3.96 10.60
CA TRP A 242 -7.53 4.07 10.30
C TRP A 242 -7.27 4.91 9.06
N ARG A 243 -8.14 4.83 8.04
CA ARG A 243 -8.02 5.65 6.83
C ARG A 243 -8.18 7.14 7.14
N VAL A 244 -9.16 7.49 7.98
CA VAL A 244 -9.36 8.87 8.45
C VAL A 244 -8.15 9.34 9.24
N TYR A 245 -7.67 8.53 10.18
CA TYR A 245 -6.48 8.85 10.97
C TYR A 245 -5.23 9.08 10.10
N LEU A 246 -4.95 8.20 9.15
CA LEU A 246 -3.80 8.34 8.24
C LEU A 246 -3.92 9.57 7.32
N ARG A 247 -5.12 9.90 6.86
CA ARG A 247 -5.37 11.14 6.09
C ARG A 247 -5.07 12.39 6.91
N ARG A 248 -5.42 12.41 8.20
CA ARG A 248 -5.06 13.52 9.11
C ARG A 248 -3.56 13.68 9.31
N LEU A 249 -2.84 12.57 9.29
CA LEU A 249 -1.37 12.58 9.30
C LEU A 249 -0.76 12.96 7.95
N ASN A 250 -1.59 13.18 6.92
CA ASN A 250 -1.20 13.37 5.53
C ASN A 250 -0.35 12.22 4.96
N ALA A 251 -0.49 11.01 5.50
CA ALA A 251 0.15 9.83 4.93
C ALA A 251 -0.35 9.55 3.50
N PRO A 252 0.44 8.85 2.66
CA PRO A 252 0.02 8.44 1.33
C PRO A 252 -1.31 7.67 1.36
N ILE A 253 -2.22 8.00 0.44
CA ILE A 253 -3.50 7.32 0.32
C ILE A 253 -3.30 5.94 -0.30
N MET A 254 -3.44 4.91 0.54
CA MET A 254 -3.39 3.50 0.10
C MET A 254 -4.74 3.09 -0.52
N ASP A 255 -4.83 3.25 -1.84
CA ASP A 255 -6.02 2.88 -2.61
C ASP A 255 -6.10 1.35 -2.83
N PRO A 256 -7.28 0.71 -2.74
CA PRO A 256 -7.44 -0.72 -3.03
C PRO A 256 -6.96 -1.16 -4.41
N VAL A 257 -6.89 -0.24 -5.39
CA VAL A 257 -6.35 -0.51 -6.73
C VAL A 257 -4.89 -0.97 -6.68
N VAL A 258 -4.10 -0.49 -5.71
CA VAL A 258 -2.71 -0.92 -5.52
C VAL A 258 -2.65 -2.44 -5.29
N ALA A 259 -3.55 -2.97 -4.47
CA ALA A 259 -3.67 -4.41 -4.21
C ALA A 259 -4.12 -5.19 -5.44
N GLN A 260 -4.93 -4.59 -6.32
CA GLN A 260 -5.32 -5.23 -7.59
C GLN A 260 -4.13 -5.33 -8.54
N VAL A 261 -3.39 -4.23 -8.76
CA VAL A 261 -2.22 -4.18 -9.63
C VAL A 261 -1.16 -5.19 -9.16
N TYR A 262 -0.81 -5.16 -7.88
CA TYR A 262 0.16 -6.10 -7.30
C TYR A 262 -0.34 -7.55 -7.35
N GLY A 263 -1.63 -7.77 -7.05
CA GLY A 263 -2.24 -9.10 -7.06
C GLY A 263 -2.29 -9.76 -8.45
N ILE A 264 -2.49 -8.97 -9.51
CA ILE A 264 -2.39 -9.43 -10.91
C ILE A 264 -0.98 -9.95 -11.19
N GLY A 265 0.03 -9.18 -10.79
CA GLY A 265 1.44 -9.57 -10.91
C GLY A 265 1.78 -10.83 -10.16
N LEU A 266 1.36 -10.92 -8.89
CA LEU A 266 1.58 -12.10 -8.06
C LEU A 266 0.92 -13.34 -8.69
N ALA A 267 -0.29 -13.21 -9.25
CA ALA A 267 -0.94 -14.32 -9.95
C ALA A 267 -0.17 -14.75 -11.21
N ALA A 268 0.35 -13.80 -11.99
CA ALA A 268 1.17 -14.09 -13.17
C ALA A 268 2.48 -14.79 -12.78
N TRP A 269 3.18 -14.27 -11.77
CA TRP A 269 4.39 -14.87 -11.21
C TRP A 269 4.13 -16.30 -10.72
N VAL A 270 3.03 -16.54 -10.01
CA VAL A 270 2.66 -17.92 -9.59
C VAL A 270 2.46 -18.85 -10.78
N VAL A 271 1.75 -18.41 -11.82
CA VAL A 271 1.50 -19.22 -13.03
C VAL A 271 2.81 -19.55 -13.75
N VAL A 272 3.68 -18.56 -13.93
CA VAL A 272 5.00 -18.72 -14.54
C VAL A 272 5.89 -19.64 -13.70
N GLY A 273 5.93 -19.43 -12.38
CA GLY A 273 6.74 -20.23 -11.47
C GLY A 273 6.30 -21.69 -11.41
N VAL A 274 4.99 -21.97 -11.49
CA VAL A 274 4.49 -23.36 -11.64
C VAL A 274 4.96 -23.96 -12.96
N ARG A 275 4.93 -23.19 -14.04
CA ARG A 275 5.33 -23.66 -15.39
C ARG A 275 6.81 -24.03 -15.48
N PHE A 276 7.68 -23.33 -14.75
CA PHE A 276 9.12 -23.60 -14.75
C PHE A 276 9.62 -24.39 -13.52
N GLY A 277 8.75 -24.63 -12.53
CA GLY A 277 9.13 -25.29 -11.28
C GLY A 277 10.03 -24.42 -10.40
N THR A 278 9.98 -23.09 -10.58
CA THR A 278 10.81 -22.11 -9.88
C THR A 278 10.13 -21.53 -8.65
N LEU A 279 8.84 -21.82 -8.42
CA LEU A 279 8.13 -21.38 -7.24
C LEU A 279 8.85 -21.77 -5.94
N GLY A 280 9.24 -20.75 -5.20
CA GLY A 280 9.87 -20.87 -3.90
C GLY A 280 10.87 -19.75 -3.71
N PHE A 281 11.43 -19.71 -2.51
CA PHE A 281 12.38 -18.70 -2.12
C PHE A 281 13.67 -19.39 -1.76
N SER A 282 14.79 -18.97 -2.33
CA SER A 282 16.08 -19.60 -2.03
C SER A 282 16.34 -19.67 -0.51
N PRO A 283 16.80 -20.83 0.03
CA PRO A 283 17.19 -22.05 -0.67
C PRO A 283 16.04 -23.07 -0.88
N LEU A 284 14.82 -22.74 -0.47
CA LEU A 284 13.65 -23.61 -0.46
C LEU A 284 12.82 -23.41 -1.73
N SER A 285 13.07 -24.24 -2.74
CA SER A 285 12.19 -24.35 -3.90
C SER A 285 11.33 -25.60 -3.83
N LEU A 286 10.09 -25.50 -4.31
CA LEU A 286 9.16 -26.63 -4.31
C LEU A 286 9.68 -27.82 -5.15
N TRP A 287 10.57 -27.58 -6.12
CA TRP A 287 11.11 -28.59 -7.04
C TRP A 287 12.62 -28.82 -6.95
N GLY A 288 13.33 -28.19 -6.01
CA GLY A 288 14.79 -28.34 -5.86
C GLY A 288 15.65 -27.64 -6.93
N TYR A 289 15.07 -26.83 -7.81
CA TYR A 289 15.78 -26.02 -8.81
C TYR A 289 16.09 -24.60 -8.32
N TYR A 290 17.05 -23.95 -8.99
CA TYR A 290 17.45 -22.55 -8.74
C TYR A 290 16.25 -21.60 -8.87
N THR A 291 16.07 -20.71 -7.90
CA THR A 291 14.78 -20.09 -7.55
C THR A 291 14.53 -18.69 -8.11
N GLN A 292 15.44 -18.15 -8.92
CA GLN A 292 15.47 -16.72 -9.19
C GLN A 292 15.25 -16.35 -10.66
N MET A 293 14.81 -17.28 -11.52
CA MET A 293 14.71 -16.98 -12.95
C MET A 293 13.54 -16.03 -13.28
N ASP A 294 12.48 -16.01 -12.48
CA ASP A 294 11.25 -15.27 -12.75
C ASP A 294 10.91 -14.19 -11.70
N ASP A 295 11.80 -13.93 -10.75
CA ASP A 295 11.61 -12.92 -9.69
C ASP A 295 11.49 -11.51 -10.28
N GLU A 296 12.18 -11.23 -11.39
CA GLU A 296 12.08 -10.01 -12.20
C GLU A 296 10.64 -9.59 -12.50
N ILE A 297 9.75 -10.55 -12.76
CA ILE A 297 8.33 -10.26 -13.00
C ILE A 297 7.69 -9.73 -11.73
N TRP A 298 7.92 -10.41 -10.62
CA TRP A 298 7.37 -9.99 -9.34
C TRP A 298 7.95 -8.64 -8.89
N GLU A 299 9.24 -8.41 -9.05
CA GLU A 299 9.93 -7.14 -8.73
C GLU A 299 9.36 -5.98 -9.55
N PHE A 300 9.12 -6.20 -10.85
CA PHE A 300 8.41 -5.24 -11.69
C PHE A 300 7.03 -4.90 -11.14
N TYR A 301 6.24 -5.89 -10.69
CA TYR A 301 4.92 -5.62 -10.12
C TYR A 301 4.98 -5.00 -8.72
N ALA A 302 6.05 -5.22 -7.96
CA ALA A 302 6.33 -4.47 -6.75
C ALA A 302 6.57 -2.98 -7.08
N ALA A 303 7.42 -2.70 -8.07
CA ALA A 303 7.68 -1.35 -8.56
C ALA A 303 6.39 -0.68 -9.07
N LEU A 304 5.60 -1.40 -9.88
CA LEU A 304 4.33 -0.92 -10.42
C LEU A 304 3.29 -0.69 -9.33
N GLY A 305 3.27 -1.52 -8.28
CA GLY A 305 2.42 -1.34 -7.10
C GLY A 305 2.72 -0.05 -6.36
N PHE A 306 3.99 0.24 -6.07
CA PHE A 306 4.40 1.51 -5.45
C PHE A 306 4.21 2.72 -6.37
N CYS A 307 4.41 2.56 -7.68
CA CYS A 307 4.05 3.57 -8.67
C CYS A 307 2.54 3.86 -8.65
N ALA A 308 1.69 2.84 -8.61
CA ALA A 308 0.24 2.99 -8.48
C ALA A 308 -0.13 3.72 -7.18
N LEU A 309 0.49 3.36 -6.05
CA LEU A 309 0.26 3.98 -4.75
C LEU A 309 0.52 5.49 -4.77
N THR A 310 1.67 5.90 -5.30
CA THR A 310 2.08 7.31 -5.33
C THR A 310 1.34 8.10 -6.40
N ALA A 311 1.07 7.50 -7.57
CA ALA A 311 0.30 8.15 -8.63
C ALA A 311 -1.16 8.41 -8.21
N LEU A 312 -1.80 7.45 -7.54
CA LEU A 312 -3.18 7.61 -7.05
C LEU A 312 -3.25 8.60 -5.88
N ASP A 313 -2.28 8.59 -4.96
CA ASP A 313 -2.17 9.61 -3.92
C ASP A 313 -2.01 11.02 -4.53
N LEU A 314 -1.09 11.19 -5.49
CA LEU A 314 -0.89 12.45 -6.20
C LEU A 314 -2.18 12.91 -6.91
N ALA A 315 -2.87 12.00 -7.60
CA ALA A 315 -4.12 12.31 -8.29
C ALA A 315 -5.22 12.77 -7.32
N HIS A 316 -5.33 12.15 -6.14
CA HIS A 316 -6.24 12.59 -5.08
C HIS A 316 -5.89 13.99 -4.58
N ARG A 317 -4.62 14.27 -4.25
CA ARG A 317 -4.18 15.58 -3.76
C ARG A 317 -4.38 16.70 -4.78
N LEU A 318 -4.16 16.41 -6.06
CA LEU A 318 -4.44 17.35 -7.14
C LEU A 318 -5.95 17.63 -7.26
N ALA A 319 -6.79 16.61 -7.12
CA ALA A 319 -8.24 16.78 -7.14
C ALA A 319 -8.74 17.61 -5.96
N GLU A 320 -8.22 17.39 -4.75
CA GLU A 320 -8.51 18.18 -3.55
C GLU A 320 -8.06 19.64 -3.71
N SER A 321 -6.84 19.86 -4.20
CA SER A 321 -6.29 21.19 -4.47
C SER A 321 -7.14 21.96 -5.49
N ARG A 322 -7.67 21.29 -6.52
CA ARG A 322 -8.59 21.89 -7.50
C ARG A 322 -9.93 22.26 -6.88
N ARG A 323 -10.50 21.40 -6.02
CA ARG A 323 -11.76 21.68 -5.31
C ARG A 323 -11.65 22.90 -4.41
N MET A 324 -10.53 23.08 -3.71
CA MET A 324 -10.31 24.24 -2.85
C MET A 324 -10.11 25.56 -3.63
N ARG A 325 -9.66 25.51 -4.88
CA ARG A 325 -9.47 26.71 -5.74
C ARG A 325 -10.76 27.19 -6.43
N VAL A 326 -11.78 26.34 -6.55
CA VAL A 326 -13.08 26.73 -7.14
C VAL A 326 -14.00 27.19 -6.01
N PRO A 327 -14.36 28.49 -5.90
CA PRO A 327 -15.30 28.94 -4.89
C PRO A 327 -16.66 28.26 -5.09
N PRO A 328 -17.45 28.03 -4.02
CA PRO A 328 -18.79 27.45 -4.11
C PRO A 328 -19.84 28.42 -4.70
N SER A 329 -19.50 29.14 -5.77
CA SER A 329 -20.40 30.04 -6.48
C SER A 329 -20.53 29.60 -7.94
N TYR A 330 -21.42 28.65 -8.22
CA TYR A 330 -22.22 28.60 -9.47
C TYR A 330 -23.21 27.41 -9.48
N ALA A 331 -22.95 26.34 -8.73
CA ALA A 331 -23.74 25.10 -8.82
C ALA A 331 -25.13 25.13 -8.14
N GLN A 332 -25.50 26.21 -7.46
CA GLN A 332 -26.79 26.34 -6.75
C GLN A 332 -27.79 27.32 -7.40
N ARG A 333 -27.48 27.95 -8.54
CA ARG A 333 -28.39 28.94 -9.18
C ARG A 333 -29.23 28.44 -10.36
N THR A 334 -29.13 27.17 -10.75
CA THR A 334 -29.95 26.62 -11.84
C THR A 334 -30.84 25.48 -11.36
N ALA A 335 -31.61 25.73 -10.29
CA ALA A 335 -32.92 25.10 -10.17
C ALA A 335 -33.93 26.15 -10.61
N PRO A 336 -34.64 25.99 -11.74
CA PRO A 336 -35.73 26.89 -12.06
C PRO A 336 -36.82 26.66 -11.01
N THR A 337 -36.96 27.62 -10.12
CA THR A 337 -38.17 27.80 -9.33
C THR A 337 -39.33 28.06 -10.31
N LEU A 338 -40.03 26.99 -10.71
CA LEU A 338 -41.35 27.09 -11.32
C LEU A 338 -42.34 27.53 -10.24
N ARG A 339 -42.37 28.84 -9.95
CA ARG A 339 -43.48 29.51 -9.29
C ARG A 339 -43.78 30.83 -9.99
N GLY A 340 -44.76 30.75 -10.90
CA GLY A 340 -45.78 31.78 -11.13
C GLY A 340 -45.42 32.91 -12.08
N ALA A 341 -45.99 32.87 -13.29
CA ALA A 341 -46.65 34.04 -13.90
C ALA A 341 -47.58 33.61 -15.04
N SER A 342 -48.87 33.94 -14.86
CA SER A 342 -49.87 34.31 -15.87
C SER A 342 -50.02 33.51 -17.16
N ASN A 343 -51.20 32.90 -17.34
CA ASN A 343 -51.99 33.17 -18.56
C ASN A 343 -53.49 33.16 -18.23
N SER A 344 -54.05 34.36 -18.20
CA SER A 344 -55.47 34.63 -18.34
C SER A 344 -55.81 34.71 -19.83
N SER A 345 -56.64 33.80 -20.33
CA SER A 345 -57.40 34.00 -21.58
C SER A 345 -58.65 33.11 -21.62
N GLU A 346 -59.80 33.78 -21.59
CA GLU A 346 -60.99 33.49 -22.40
C GLU A 346 -61.77 32.17 -22.22
N ALA A 347 -62.83 32.31 -21.43
CA ALA A 347 -64.23 32.02 -21.78
C ALA A 347 -64.53 31.01 -22.91
N ARG A 348 -65.24 29.93 -22.55
CA ARG A 348 -66.59 29.61 -23.09
C ARG A 348 -67.25 28.42 -22.38
N ASN A 349 -68.37 28.74 -21.75
CA ASN A 349 -69.68 28.09 -21.90
C ASN A 349 -69.92 26.64 -21.42
N SER A 350 -70.79 26.56 -20.39
CA SER A 350 -72.06 25.80 -20.34
C SER A 350 -72.20 24.81 -19.17
N GLY A 351 -73.31 24.92 -18.43
CA GLY A 351 -73.91 23.72 -17.81
C GLY A 351 -74.27 23.68 -16.32
N ARG A 352 -74.99 24.69 -15.78
CA ARG A 352 -76.04 24.60 -14.74
C ARG A 352 -75.73 24.11 -13.28
N PRO A 353 -76.60 24.45 -12.29
CA PRO A 353 -76.24 24.65 -10.88
C PRO A 353 -77.01 23.74 -9.88
N VAL A 354 -76.49 23.52 -8.66
CA VAL A 354 -77.31 23.21 -7.46
C VAL A 354 -76.64 23.70 -6.15
N HIS A 355 -77.30 24.69 -5.55
CA HIS A 355 -77.50 25.12 -4.14
C HIS A 355 -76.44 25.09 -3.00
N PRO A 356 -76.60 26.02 -2.00
CA PRO A 356 -75.63 26.33 -0.94
C PRO A 356 -76.08 25.89 0.47
N THR A 357 -75.13 25.80 1.41
CA THR A 357 -75.36 26.27 2.81
C THR A 357 -74.03 26.50 3.58
N PRO A 358 -74.02 27.44 4.54
CA PRO A 358 -72.85 27.94 5.27
C PRO A 358 -72.76 27.40 6.71
N ILE A 359 -71.73 27.81 7.47
CA ILE A 359 -71.63 28.04 8.95
C ILE A 359 -70.11 28.05 9.27
N ALA A 360 -69.44 29.19 9.51
CA ALA A 360 -69.44 30.10 10.67
C ALA A 360 -68.51 29.66 11.84
N ALA A 361 -68.00 30.69 12.54
CA ALA A 361 -67.18 30.74 13.77
C ALA A 361 -65.65 30.64 13.57
N ALA A 362 -64.90 31.75 13.57
CA ALA A 362 -64.59 32.70 14.65
C ALA A 362 -63.24 32.40 15.33
N ALA A 363 -62.34 33.37 15.21
CA ALA A 363 -61.05 33.56 15.87
C ALA A 363 -61.25 33.85 17.39
N PRO A 364 -60.23 34.13 18.26
CA PRO A 364 -58.99 34.83 17.93
C PRO A 364 -57.69 34.49 18.68
N ARG A 365 -56.64 35.04 18.08
CA ARG A 365 -55.30 35.43 18.57
C ARG A 365 -55.22 35.80 20.06
N ARG A 366 -54.06 35.49 20.67
CA ARG A 366 -53.41 36.36 21.66
C ARG A 366 -51.91 36.56 21.33
N ARG A 367 -51.55 37.82 21.13
CA ARG A 367 -50.22 38.44 21.36
C ARG A 367 -50.20 38.96 22.81
N PHE A 368 -49.03 39.07 23.44
CA PHE A 368 -48.55 40.08 24.43
C PHE A 368 -47.15 39.56 24.88
N SER A 369 -46.02 40.05 24.36
CA SER A 369 -45.23 41.26 24.68
C SER A 369 -44.56 41.27 26.07
N GLU A 370 -43.22 41.39 26.03
CA GLU A 370 -42.30 42.23 26.85
C GLU A 370 -42.36 42.24 28.39
N ILE A 371 -41.18 42.12 29.02
CA ILE A 371 -40.55 42.94 30.10
C ILE A 371 -39.25 42.17 30.51
N ARG A 372 -38.03 42.64 30.21
CA ARG A 372 -37.14 43.66 30.85
C ARG A 372 -36.40 43.20 32.12
N GLU A 373 -35.06 43.38 32.07
CA GLU A 373 -34.09 43.65 33.15
C GLU A 373 -33.94 42.66 34.32
N GLN A 374 -32.81 41.94 34.36
CA GLN A 374 -31.67 42.19 35.27
C GLN A 374 -30.41 41.46 34.79
#